data_AF-A0A538LAR1-F1
#
_entry.id   AF-A0A538LAR1-F1
#
_cell.length_a   1.000
_cell.length_b   1.000
_cell.length_c   1.000
_cell.angle_alpha   90.00
_cell.angle_beta   90.00
_cell.angle_gamma   90.00
#
_symmetry.space_group_name_H-M   'P 1'
#
loop_
_entity.id
_entity.type
_entity.pdbx_description
1 polymer ?
#
loop_
_entity_poly.entity_id
_entity_poly.type
_entity_poly.pdbx_seq_one_letter_code
_entity_poly.pdbx_strand_id
1 'polypeptide(L)'
;MNPRCGGQTGGPGRSRRRRRSQRRRRRRASRRRARPLQRPPGARDAARLLRREAGAARRRPRGGRVRRLDCARRARRGAQSDGRPSGVPARRSRRRDASRPRGLRSRPPLHHPHIGRRSVDVLSVTEGEILEPAGLERYADAITKSIALKRGDTIVVRGAPAHRELMLAVAASAYRGGAHAVDMVTSDPLLMRARLEHARADALGALTPWQKTRLRELTKAGSAEIYISGESDPGFLDGIPRKRIRAEYVRSGQETRAFRRASMNMLVRWTIAGWPTDPWASEVYPELPLLEAKRKLARDLLYFCRLTDGDGAGATGWLAHCRALEKRSQKLTRLKLTRVELRGPGTTLDLGLVPGTAWLGGLEKTRYGATIAANMPTEETFTSPDAGATEGTFTCTVPLSFQGRLIEGLRGEFRNGRLVRLHAKNDADRDFVASYIDSDPKKNGRRLGEVALVDSTSRIGQSGRTYFDTLLDENATAHIAFGSGFGLTRTQKPARALNQSPVHLDVMIGSPDFEATGVNAKGTRVPIIKDGLWRI
;
A
#
# COMPACT_ATOMS: atom_id res chain seq x y z
N MET A 1 25.13 18.85 -75.85
CA MET A 1 26.60 18.67 -75.85
C MET A 1 26.94 17.47 -74.96
N ASN A 2 27.93 16.68 -75.35
CA ASN A 2 28.45 15.48 -74.66
C ASN A 2 29.95 15.78 -74.29
N PRO A 3 30.76 14.95 -73.57
CA PRO A 3 30.55 13.52 -73.24
C PRO A 3 31.07 12.92 -71.89
N ARG A 4 30.58 11.70 -71.54
CA ARG A 4 31.31 10.50 -70.99
C ARG A 4 31.98 10.56 -69.58
N CYS A 5 32.29 9.47 -68.85
CA CYS A 5 32.04 7.99 -68.85
C CYS A 5 32.18 7.49 -67.37
N GLY A 6 31.77 6.32 -66.85
CA GLY A 6 31.52 4.97 -67.40
C GLY A 6 32.73 4.03 -67.12
N GLY A 7 32.67 2.85 -66.47
CA GLY A 7 31.55 2.01 -65.99
C GLY A 7 31.98 0.79 -65.14
N GLN A 8 31.15 -0.27 -65.05
CA GLN A 8 31.16 -1.38 -64.05
C GLN A 8 31.78 -2.74 -64.50
N THR A 9 31.71 -3.74 -63.58
CA THR A 9 31.83 -5.24 -63.67
C THR A 9 33.17 -5.87 -63.25
N GLY A 10 33.28 -7.14 -62.78
CA GLY A 10 32.26 -8.21 -62.56
C GLY A 10 32.78 -9.42 -61.72
N GLY A 11 32.05 -10.56 -61.72
CA GLY A 11 32.48 -11.89 -61.18
C GLY A 11 32.18 -13.03 -62.19
N PRO A 12 32.09 -14.36 -61.86
CA PRO A 12 32.32 -15.10 -60.60
C PRO A 12 33.16 -16.42 -60.76
N GLY A 13 33.33 -17.28 -59.73
CA GLY A 13 33.90 -18.63 -59.90
C GLY A 13 34.05 -19.50 -58.63
N ARG A 14 33.89 -20.85 -58.73
CA ARG A 14 33.95 -21.83 -57.61
C ARG A 14 35.12 -22.82 -57.75
N SER A 15 35.75 -23.30 -56.65
CA SER A 15 35.63 -24.71 -56.17
C SER A 15 36.74 -25.29 -55.25
N ARG A 16 36.29 -25.92 -54.14
CA ARG A 16 36.64 -27.24 -53.53
C ARG A 16 38.09 -27.67 -53.14
N ARG A 17 38.09 -28.41 -51.99
CA ARG A 17 39.08 -29.43 -51.45
C ARG A 17 40.37 -28.88 -50.78
N ARG A 18 41.03 -29.58 -49.84
CA ARG A 18 40.65 -30.51 -48.72
C ARG A 18 41.95 -30.90 -47.93
N ARG A 19 41.82 -31.38 -46.68
CA ARG A 19 42.86 -31.97 -45.76
C ARG A 19 43.70 -30.93 -44.99
N ARG A 20 44.10 -31.02 -43.70
CA ARG A 20 44.05 -31.95 -42.53
C ARG A 20 45.47 -32.25 -42.01
N SER A 21 45.71 -31.94 -40.71
CA SER A 21 46.67 -32.57 -39.75
C SER A 21 48.18 -32.50 -40.08
N GLN A 22 49.12 -32.22 -39.17
CA GLN A 22 49.42 -32.78 -37.82
C GLN A 22 50.19 -31.70 -37.00
N ARG A 23 50.14 -31.49 -35.67
CA ARG A 23 50.20 -32.30 -34.44
C ARG A 23 51.61 -32.82 -33.99
N ARG A 24 52.17 -32.12 -32.98
CA ARG A 24 52.96 -32.57 -31.81
C ARG A 24 54.43 -33.02 -31.96
N ARG A 25 55.28 -32.42 -31.11
CA ARG A 25 56.01 -32.98 -29.93
C ARG A 25 56.85 -31.83 -29.29
N ARG A 26 57.34 -31.79 -28.05
CA ARG A 26 57.06 -32.36 -26.70
C ARG A 26 58.38 -32.24 -25.89
N ARG A 27 58.37 -31.59 -24.71
CA ARG A 27 59.15 -31.87 -23.45
C ARG A 27 58.87 -30.69 -22.49
N ARG A 28 58.37 -30.86 -21.24
CA ARG A 28 58.91 -31.50 -20.01
C ARG A 28 60.22 -30.84 -19.53
N ALA A 29 60.41 -30.48 -18.25
CA ALA A 29 59.53 -30.45 -17.07
C ALA A 29 60.19 -29.65 -15.92
N SER A 30 59.45 -29.28 -14.87
CA SER A 30 59.84 -29.56 -13.46
C SER A 30 58.66 -29.35 -12.50
N ARG A 31 58.73 -29.94 -11.29
CA ARG A 31 57.70 -29.91 -10.24
C ARG A 31 58.29 -29.32 -8.96
N ARG A 32 57.55 -28.50 -8.23
CA ARG A 32 57.69 -28.38 -6.76
C ARG A 32 56.33 -28.56 -6.09
N ARG A 33 56.34 -29.17 -4.90
CA ARG A 33 55.15 -29.59 -4.15
C ARG A 33 54.68 -28.45 -3.22
N ALA A 34 53.37 -28.26 -3.09
CA ALA A 34 52.73 -27.58 -1.97
C ALA A 34 51.61 -28.48 -1.43
N ARG A 35 51.39 -28.47 -0.10
CA ARG A 35 50.48 -29.40 0.61
C ARG A 35 49.01 -29.00 0.42
N PRO A 36 48.06 -29.97 0.43
CA PRO A 36 46.63 -29.66 0.41
C PRO A 36 46.16 -29.16 1.78
N LEU A 37 45.38 -28.06 1.78
CA LEU A 37 44.67 -27.59 2.96
C LEU A 37 43.47 -28.52 3.26
N GLN A 38 43.26 -28.82 4.54
CA GLN A 38 42.24 -29.76 5.00
C GLN A 38 40.82 -29.16 4.89
N ARG A 39 39.85 -30.02 4.56
CA ARG A 39 38.42 -29.71 4.72
C ARG A 39 38.03 -29.83 6.20
N PRO A 40 37.31 -28.87 6.79
CA PRO A 40 36.62 -29.09 8.06
C PRO A 40 35.36 -29.96 7.84
N PRO A 41 35.02 -30.87 8.76
CA PRO A 41 33.88 -31.78 8.62
C PRO A 41 32.57 -31.22 9.18
N GLY A 42 31.46 -31.82 8.72
CA GLY A 42 30.38 -32.26 9.60
C GLY A 42 29.44 -31.22 10.21
N ALA A 43 28.28 -31.03 9.57
CA ALA A 43 27.11 -30.52 10.28
C ALA A 43 26.62 -31.54 11.32
N ARG A 44 26.82 -31.26 12.62
CA ARG A 44 26.12 -31.86 13.79
C ARG A 44 26.64 -31.28 15.12
N ASP A 45 26.45 -29.98 15.40
CA ASP A 45 26.51 -29.46 16.78
C ASP A 45 25.97 -28.01 16.93
N ALA A 46 24.67 -27.82 16.65
CA ALA A 46 23.96 -26.55 16.87
C ALA A 46 22.61 -26.73 17.60
N ALA A 47 22.45 -27.83 18.35
CA ALA A 47 21.18 -28.19 19.01
C ALA A 47 21.31 -28.53 20.52
N ARG A 48 22.51 -28.37 21.12
CA ARG A 48 22.76 -28.75 22.53
C ARG A 48 23.15 -27.61 23.49
N LEU A 49 23.25 -26.37 23.02
CA LEU A 49 23.60 -25.19 23.85
C LEU A 49 22.44 -24.23 24.17
N LEU A 50 21.21 -24.51 23.72
CA LEU A 50 20.00 -23.73 24.06
C LEU A 50 18.96 -24.55 24.84
N ARG A 51 19.39 -25.58 25.57
CA ARG A 51 18.55 -26.40 26.48
C ARG A 51 19.13 -26.50 27.90
N ARG A 52 19.79 -25.44 28.41
CA ARG A 52 20.32 -25.40 29.78
C ARG A 52 19.95 -24.18 30.64
N GLU A 53 19.11 -23.27 30.16
CA GLU A 53 18.55 -22.16 30.97
C GLU A 53 17.01 -22.17 31.04
N ALA A 54 16.41 -23.36 31.00
CA ALA A 54 14.97 -23.54 31.18
C ALA A 54 14.67 -24.79 32.04
N GLY A 55 14.93 -24.70 33.35
CA GLY A 55 14.47 -25.74 34.29
C GLY A 55 15.30 -25.94 35.56
N ALA A 56 15.33 -24.98 36.49
CA ALA A 56 15.87 -25.20 37.83
C ALA A 56 15.21 -24.31 38.92
N ALA A 57 13.90 -24.45 39.14
CA ALA A 57 13.22 -23.90 40.32
C ALA A 57 11.93 -24.68 40.68
N ARG A 58 12.05 -25.98 40.99
CA ARG A 58 10.96 -26.74 41.63
C ARG A 58 11.15 -26.76 43.15
N ARG A 59 10.38 -25.93 43.87
CA ARG A 59 9.95 -26.21 45.25
C ARG A 59 8.45 -25.90 45.40
N ARG A 60 7.74 -26.84 46.03
CA ARG A 60 6.31 -26.91 46.36
C ARG A 60 6.19 -27.92 47.53
N PRO A 61 5.04 -28.07 48.24
CA PRO A 61 3.94 -27.12 48.45
C PRO A 61 3.37 -27.12 49.89
N ARG A 62 2.70 -26.04 50.31
CA ARG A 62 1.48 -26.01 51.16
C ARG A 62 0.78 -24.66 50.86
N GLY A 63 -0.54 -24.47 50.83
CA GLY A 63 -1.71 -25.36 50.87
C GLY A 63 -2.97 -24.46 50.81
N GLY A 64 -4.08 -24.91 50.19
CA GLY A 64 -5.31 -24.09 50.10
C GLY A 64 -6.29 -24.64 49.07
N ARG A 65 -7.50 -25.05 49.51
CA ARG A 65 -8.47 -25.77 48.67
C ARG A 65 -9.46 -24.84 47.96
N VAL A 66 -9.77 -25.17 46.72
CA VAL A 66 -10.93 -24.68 45.97
C VAL A 66 -12.22 -25.20 46.61
N ARG A 67 -13.28 -24.37 46.69
CA ARG A 67 -14.66 -24.84 46.89
C ARG A 67 -15.52 -24.49 45.66
N ARG A 68 -16.03 -25.54 45.00
CA ARG A 68 -17.32 -25.46 44.29
C ARG A 68 -18.44 -25.43 45.33
N LEU A 69 -19.56 -24.82 45.00
CA LEU A 69 -20.83 -25.06 45.69
C LEU A 69 -21.93 -25.21 44.65
N ASP A 70 -22.66 -26.31 44.76
CA ASP A 70 -23.91 -26.53 44.05
C ASP A 70 -24.88 -27.27 44.99
N CYS A 71 -26.16 -26.88 44.94
CA CYS A 71 -27.35 -27.56 45.47
C CYS A 71 -27.46 -28.03 46.96
N ALA A 72 -28.27 -27.26 47.70
CA ALA A 72 -29.48 -27.67 48.46
C ALA A 72 -29.46 -28.68 49.63
N ARG A 73 -29.98 -28.24 50.82
CA ARG A 73 -31.24 -28.75 51.44
C ARG A 73 -31.70 -27.90 52.65
N ARG A 74 -32.87 -28.24 53.22
CA ARG A 74 -33.80 -27.37 54.00
C ARG A 74 -33.72 -27.51 55.54
N ALA A 75 -34.51 -26.64 56.22
CA ALA A 75 -35.09 -26.73 57.59
C ALA A 75 -34.26 -26.09 58.74
N ARG A 76 -34.83 -25.41 59.75
CA ARG A 76 -36.24 -25.07 60.11
C ARG A 76 -36.26 -23.99 61.25
N ARG A 77 -37.24 -23.04 61.24
CA ARG A 77 -37.85 -22.27 62.39
C ARG A 77 -36.90 -21.45 63.31
N GLY A 78 -37.22 -20.29 63.89
CA GLY A 78 -38.32 -19.28 63.82
C GLY A 78 -37.70 -17.92 64.24
N ALA A 79 -38.39 -16.81 64.56
CA ALA A 79 -39.80 -16.48 64.73
C ALA A 79 -40.01 -14.93 64.60
N GLN A 80 -41.28 -14.47 64.47
CA GLN A 80 -41.83 -13.10 64.73
C GLN A 80 -41.09 -11.87 64.15
N SER A 81 -41.72 -10.93 63.42
CA SER A 81 -42.87 -10.11 63.87
C SER A 81 -43.64 -9.41 62.74
N ASP A 82 -44.76 -8.79 63.14
CA ASP A 82 -45.89 -8.18 62.42
C ASP A 82 -45.70 -7.32 61.15
N GLY A 83 -46.75 -7.33 60.31
CA GLY A 83 -46.96 -6.39 59.21
C GLY A 83 -48.04 -6.84 58.20
N ARG A 84 -49.30 -6.40 58.37
CA ARG A 84 -50.40 -6.65 57.39
C ARG A 84 -50.14 -5.86 56.08
N PRO A 85 -50.67 -6.34 54.93
CA PRO A 85 -51.94 -5.78 54.47
C PRO A 85 -52.96 -6.79 53.93
N SER A 86 -54.20 -6.30 53.77
CA SER A 86 -55.30 -6.82 52.95
C SER A 86 -54.86 -7.50 51.65
N GLY A 87 -55.54 -8.53 51.12
CA GLY A 87 -56.92 -8.96 51.36
C GLY A 87 -57.63 -9.15 50.02
N VAL A 88 -57.65 -10.38 49.49
CA VAL A 88 -58.31 -10.74 48.22
C VAL A 88 -59.17 -11.99 48.45
N PRO A 89 -60.47 -11.98 48.13
CA PRO A 89 -61.38 -13.07 48.50
C PRO A 89 -61.25 -14.27 47.55
N ALA A 90 -61.13 -15.47 48.12
CA ALA A 90 -61.21 -16.72 47.39
C ALA A 90 -62.66 -16.97 46.90
N ARG A 91 -62.87 -17.08 45.58
CA ARG A 91 -64.17 -17.48 45.03
C ARG A 91 -64.33 -19.00 45.02
N ARG A 92 -65.44 -19.45 45.60
CA ARG A 92 -65.89 -20.86 45.64
C ARG A 92 -66.07 -21.44 44.24
N SER A 93 -65.92 -22.76 44.16
CA SER A 93 -66.31 -23.60 43.03
C SER A 93 -67.79 -23.46 42.67
N ARG A 94 -68.10 -23.41 41.38
CA ARG A 94 -69.39 -23.82 40.82
C ARG A 94 -69.13 -24.85 39.72
N ARG A 95 -69.95 -25.91 39.70
CA ARG A 95 -69.90 -26.95 38.67
C ARG A 95 -70.54 -26.46 37.37
N ARG A 96 -69.99 -26.99 36.26
CA ARG A 96 -70.58 -27.23 34.94
C ARG A 96 -71.85 -26.43 34.59
N ASP A 97 -71.70 -25.58 33.58
CA ASP A 97 -72.77 -25.32 32.62
C ASP A 97 -72.20 -25.37 31.18
N ALA A 98 -73.09 -25.34 30.19
CA ALA A 98 -72.94 -26.05 28.92
C ALA A 98 -71.84 -25.58 27.93
N SER A 99 -71.64 -26.45 26.93
CA SER A 99 -70.78 -26.35 25.76
C SER A 99 -70.67 -24.95 25.12
N ARG A 100 -69.44 -24.45 25.03
CA ARG A 100 -69.02 -23.47 24.02
C ARG A 100 -67.98 -24.12 23.10
N PRO A 101 -68.14 -24.09 21.76
CA PRO A 101 -67.10 -24.57 20.86
C PRO A 101 -65.89 -23.64 20.99
N ARG A 102 -64.73 -24.22 21.35
CA ARG A 102 -63.46 -23.51 21.20
C ARG A 102 -63.12 -23.44 19.72
N GLY A 103 -63.68 -22.43 19.05
CA GLY A 103 -63.18 -21.96 17.77
C GLY A 103 -61.75 -21.48 17.96
N LEU A 104 -60.79 -22.40 17.75
CA LEU A 104 -59.41 -22.05 17.43
C LEU A 104 -59.47 -21.22 16.15
N ARG A 105 -59.54 -19.89 16.29
CA ARG A 105 -59.28 -19.00 15.17
C ARG A 105 -57.87 -19.32 14.73
N SER A 106 -57.75 -19.96 13.57
CA SER A 106 -56.50 -20.04 12.85
C SER A 106 -55.90 -18.64 12.82
N ARG A 107 -54.66 -18.50 13.29
CA ARG A 107 -53.89 -17.29 12.98
C ARG A 107 -53.93 -17.17 11.45
N PRO A 108 -54.27 -16.00 10.88
CA PRO A 108 -54.10 -15.82 9.44
C PRO A 108 -52.65 -16.19 9.13
N PRO A 109 -52.38 -16.95 8.04
CA PRO A 109 -51.01 -17.26 7.67
C PRO A 109 -50.27 -15.94 7.56
N LEU A 110 -49.10 -15.85 8.21
CA LEU A 110 -48.20 -14.73 7.97
C LEU A 110 -47.94 -14.73 6.46
N HIS A 111 -48.34 -13.64 5.79
CA HIS A 111 -47.87 -13.37 4.44
C HIS A 111 -46.36 -13.13 4.54
N HIS A 112 -45.60 -14.22 4.53
CA HIS A 112 -44.28 -14.19 3.96
C HIS A 112 -44.50 -13.81 2.49
N PRO A 113 -44.07 -12.62 2.04
CA PRO A 113 -44.03 -12.38 0.62
C PRO A 113 -43.21 -13.51 0.01
N HIS A 114 -43.73 -14.15 -1.02
CA HIS A 114 -42.93 -15.03 -1.87
C HIS A 114 -41.95 -14.16 -2.65
N ILE A 115 -40.93 -13.66 -1.95
CA ILE A 115 -39.67 -13.26 -2.54
C ILE A 115 -39.14 -14.56 -3.15
N GLY A 116 -39.47 -14.76 -4.43
CA GLY A 116 -38.96 -15.90 -5.18
C GLY A 116 -37.46 -15.96 -5.02
N ARG A 117 -36.89 -17.18 -4.99
CA ARG A 117 -35.44 -17.38 -4.87
C ARG A 117 -34.73 -16.77 -6.09
N ARG A 118 -34.52 -15.45 -6.06
CA ARG A 118 -33.48 -14.80 -6.85
C ARG A 118 -32.17 -15.39 -6.34
N SER A 119 -31.45 -16.06 -7.23
CA SER A 119 -30.04 -16.32 -7.04
C SER A 119 -29.37 -14.97 -6.82
N VAL A 120 -28.95 -14.70 -5.59
CA VAL A 120 -28.12 -13.53 -5.28
C VAL A 120 -26.73 -13.88 -5.82
N ASP A 121 -26.51 -13.55 -7.10
CA ASP A 121 -25.14 -13.40 -7.57
C ASP A 121 -24.54 -12.18 -6.86
N VAL A 122 -23.36 -12.34 -6.29
CA VAL A 122 -22.64 -11.27 -5.59
C VAL A 122 -22.23 -10.17 -6.57
N LEU A 123 -22.23 -10.48 -7.87
CA LEU A 123 -21.93 -9.59 -9.00
C LEU A 123 -23.16 -9.42 -9.93
N SER A 124 -24.40 -9.53 -9.40
CA SER A 124 -25.61 -9.43 -10.22
C SER A 124 -25.81 -8.03 -10.80
N VAL A 125 -26.00 -7.95 -12.13
CA VAL A 125 -26.20 -6.70 -12.88
C VAL A 125 -27.37 -5.86 -12.35
N THR A 126 -27.11 -4.57 -12.13
CA THR A 126 -28.12 -3.56 -11.80
C THR A 126 -27.89 -2.27 -12.59
N GLU A 127 -28.97 -1.54 -12.90
CA GLU A 127 -28.84 -0.16 -13.42
C GLU A 127 -28.02 0.69 -12.44
N GLY A 128 -26.94 1.31 -12.93
CA GLY A 128 -26.01 2.10 -12.11
C GLY A 128 -24.60 1.51 -11.95
N GLU A 129 -24.27 0.38 -12.58
CA GLU A 129 -22.91 -0.19 -12.56
C GLU A 129 -21.83 0.79 -13.09
N ILE A 130 -20.69 0.81 -12.37
CA ILE A 130 -19.50 1.61 -12.68
C ILE A 130 -18.61 0.91 -13.73
N LEU A 131 -18.53 -0.43 -13.67
CA LEU A 131 -17.87 -1.27 -14.66
C LEU A 131 -18.78 -2.45 -15.03
N GLU A 132 -18.63 -2.95 -16.25
CA GLU A 132 -19.17 -4.27 -16.60
C GLU A 132 -18.55 -5.36 -15.70
N PRO A 133 -19.29 -6.43 -15.36
CA PRO A 133 -18.81 -7.48 -14.46
C PRO A 133 -17.43 -8.04 -14.83
N ALA A 134 -17.17 -8.27 -16.13
CA ALA A 134 -15.87 -8.77 -16.61
C ALA A 134 -14.70 -7.81 -16.33
N GLY A 135 -14.94 -6.49 -16.36
CA GLY A 135 -13.94 -5.47 -16.01
C GLY A 135 -13.68 -5.41 -14.52
N LEU A 136 -14.75 -5.46 -13.71
CA LEU A 136 -14.66 -5.51 -12.25
C LEU A 136 -13.94 -6.78 -11.75
N GLU A 137 -14.26 -7.94 -12.31
CA GLU A 137 -13.56 -9.20 -12.01
C GLU A 137 -12.09 -9.17 -12.40
N ARG A 138 -11.76 -8.61 -13.58
CA ARG A 138 -10.39 -8.44 -14.06
C ARG A 138 -9.57 -7.56 -13.13
N TYR A 139 -10.16 -6.47 -12.60
CA TYR A 139 -9.50 -5.60 -11.65
C TYR A 139 -9.28 -6.29 -10.30
N ALA A 140 -10.32 -6.96 -9.78
CA ALA A 140 -10.23 -7.73 -8.54
C ALA A 140 -9.23 -8.90 -8.60
N ASP A 141 -9.09 -9.58 -9.74
CA ASP A 141 -8.06 -10.60 -9.99
C ASP A 141 -6.64 -10.00 -10.00
N ALA A 142 -6.47 -8.84 -10.60
CA ALA A 142 -5.18 -8.15 -10.61
C ALA A 142 -4.77 -7.64 -9.22
N ILE A 143 -5.70 -7.12 -8.42
CA ILE A 143 -5.46 -6.70 -7.02
C ILE A 143 -5.04 -7.90 -6.14
N THR A 144 -5.71 -9.06 -6.23
CA THR A 144 -5.32 -10.24 -5.43
C THR A 144 -3.99 -10.84 -5.88
N LYS A 145 -3.66 -10.75 -7.18
CA LYS A 145 -2.32 -11.09 -7.71
C LYS A 145 -1.25 -10.12 -7.24
N SER A 146 -1.55 -8.83 -7.06
CA SER A 146 -0.62 -7.81 -6.52
C SER A 146 -0.16 -8.13 -5.09
N ILE A 147 -1.00 -8.71 -4.23
CA ILE A 147 -0.57 -9.18 -2.88
C ILE A 147 0.03 -10.60 -2.88
N ALA A 148 0.27 -11.18 -4.06
CA ALA A 148 0.75 -12.54 -4.29
C ALA A 148 0.00 -13.57 -3.44
N LEU A 149 -1.32 -13.62 -3.63
CA LEU A 149 -2.25 -14.49 -2.92
C LEU A 149 -1.82 -15.97 -2.99
N LYS A 150 -1.94 -16.66 -1.86
CA LYS A 150 -1.66 -18.09 -1.71
C LYS A 150 -2.85 -18.78 -1.07
N ARG A 151 -3.02 -20.06 -1.41
CA ARG A 151 -4.01 -20.93 -0.78
C ARG A 151 -3.79 -20.96 0.74
N GLY A 152 -4.84 -20.71 1.51
CA GLY A 152 -4.80 -20.67 2.98
C GLY A 152 -4.55 -19.27 3.57
N ASP A 153 -4.33 -18.24 2.75
CA ASP A 153 -4.11 -16.88 3.25
C ASP A 153 -5.34 -16.29 3.96
N THR A 154 -5.10 -15.41 4.92
CA THR A 154 -6.12 -14.54 5.54
C THR A 154 -5.95 -13.11 5.01
N ILE A 155 -6.97 -12.60 4.33
CA ILE A 155 -6.94 -11.29 3.67
C ILE A 155 -7.80 -10.29 4.45
N VAL A 156 -7.28 -9.09 4.68
CA VAL A 156 -8.08 -7.95 5.13
C VAL A 156 -8.35 -7.05 3.94
N VAL A 157 -9.61 -6.75 3.63
CA VAL A 157 -9.99 -5.77 2.60
C VAL A 157 -10.55 -4.54 3.31
N ARG A 158 -9.88 -3.41 3.18
CA ARG A 158 -10.21 -2.14 3.84
C ARG A 158 -10.68 -1.11 2.82
N GLY A 159 -11.73 -0.36 3.13
CA GLY A 159 -12.24 0.73 2.29
C GLY A 159 -13.38 1.47 3.00
N ALA A 160 -13.82 2.60 2.44
CA ALA A 160 -15.02 3.31 2.87
C ALA A 160 -16.30 2.56 2.44
N PRO A 161 -17.49 2.88 2.98
CA PRO A 161 -18.75 2.29 2.52
C PRO A 161 -18.98 2.43 1.00
N ALA A 162 -18.53 3.55 0.40
CA ALA A 162 -18.59 3.82 -1.03
C ALA A 162 -17.80 2.83 -1.90
N HIS A 163 -16.81 2.12 -1.33
CA HIS A 163 -15.96 1.15 -2.06
C HIS A 163 -16.52 -0.27 -2.09
N ARG A 164 -17.72 -0.50 -1.53
CA ARG A 164 -18.31 -1.83 -1.28
C ARG A 164 -18.30 -2.76 -2.50
N GLU A 165 -18.56 -2.23 -3.69
CA GLU A 165 -18.57 -2.96 -4.96
C GLU A 165 -17.22 -3.65 -5.23
N LEU A 166 -16.12 -2.88 -5.29
CA LEU A 166 -14.78 -3.43 -5.47
C LEU A 166 -14.35 -4.29 -4.28
N MET A 167 -14.69 -3.91 -3.04
CA MET A 167 -14.33 -4.72 -1.86
C MET A 167 -14.92 -6.13 -1.93
N LEU A 168 -16.16 -6.28 -2.42
CA LEU A 168 -16.81 -7.58 -2.62
C LEU A 168 -16.21 -8.35 -3.80
N ALA A 169 -15.93 -7.69 -4.92
CA ALA A 169 -15.27 -8.32 -6.06
C ALA A 169 -13.87 -8.85 -5.68
N VAL A 170 -13.09 -8.07 -4.91
CA VAL A 170 -11.80 -8.49 -4.35
C VAL A 170 -11.96 -9.67 -3.39
N ALA A 171 -12.98 -9.67 -2.53
CA ALA A 171 -13.26 -10.81 -1.64
C ALA A 171 -13.61 -12.09 -2.42
N ALA A 172 -14.46 -11.99 -3.44
CA ALA A 172 -14.81 -13.11 -4.33
C ALA A 172 -13.58 -13.64 -5.08
N SER A 173 -12.77 -12.74 -5.66
CA SER A 173 -11.47 -13.03 -6.27
C SER A 173 -10.53 -13.77 -5.29
N ALA A 174 -10.43 -13.30 -4.05
CA ALA A 174 -9.57 -13.89 -3.03
C ALA A 174 -10.01 -15.31 -2.63
N TYR A 175 -11.32 -15.55 -2.45
CA TYR A 175 -11.83 -16.90 -2.18
C TYR A 175 -11.64 -17.84 -3.38
N ARG A 176 -11.84 -17.38 -4.62
CA ARG A 176 -11.51 -18.15 -5.84
C ARG A 176 -10.02 -18.50 -5.93
N GLY A 177 -9.15 -17.57 -5.51
CA GLY A 177 -7.70 -17.80 -5.36
C GLY A 177 -7.31 -18.68 -4.15
N GLY A 178 -8.27 -19.16 -3.37
CA GLY A 178 -8.05 -20.10 -2.27
C GLY A 178 -7.72 -19.46 -0.91
N ALA A 179 -8.03 -18.19 -0.68
CA ALA A 179 -7.99 -17.58 0.65
C ALA A 179 -8.79 -18.43 1.66
N HIS A 180 -8.27 -18.59 2.87
CA HIS A 180 -9.00 -19.25 3.96
C HIS A 180 -10.09 -18.35 4.54
N ALA A 181 -9.82 -17.05 4.64
CA ALA A 181 -10.73 -16.06 5.19
C ALA A 181 -10.47 -14.68 4.57
N VAL A 182 -11.54 -13.90 4.42
CA VAL A 182 -11.51 -12.49 4.05
C VAL A 182 -12.29 -11.69 5.09
N ASP A 183 -11.63 -10.71 5.72
CA ASP A 183 -12.19 -9.81 6.73
C ASP A 183 -12.37 -8.41 6.12
N MET A 184 -13.62 -7.99 5.94
CA MET A 184 -13.95 -6.65 5.40
C MET A 184 -13.94 -5.60 6.52
N VAL A 185 -13.14 -4.55 6.33
CA VAL A 185 -12.89 -3.53 7.35
C VAL A 185 -13.26 -2.15 6.82
N THR A 186 -14.47 -1.71 7.17
CA THR A 186 -14.92 -0.36 6.83
C THR A 186 -14.06 0.69 7.53
N SER A 187 -13.53 1.63 6.75
CA SER A 187 -12.79 2.82 7.19
C SER A 187 -13.63 4.04 6.85
N ASP A 188 -14.59 4.33 7.71
CA ASP A 188 -15.62 5.34 7.49
C ASP A 188 -15.21 6.71 8.08
N PRO A 189 -15.07 7.78 7.28
CA PRO A 189 -14.72 9.11 7.76
C PRO A 189 -15.80 9.72 8.69
N LEU A 190 -17.08 9.44 8.44
CA LEU A 190 -18.19 9.91 9.27
C LEU A 190 -18.23 9.21 10.64
N LEU A 191 -17.78 7.95 10.73
CA LEU A 191 -17.55 7.28 12.02
C LEU A 191 -16.43 7.95 12.82
N MET A 192 -15.39 8.45 12.14
CA MET A 192 -14.36 9.27 12.78
C MET A 192 -14.93 10.64 13.18
N ARG A 193 -15.77 11.27 12.35
CA ARG A 193 -16.48 12.52 12.68
C ARG A 193 -17.36 12.36 13.93
N ALA A 194 -18.23 11.36 13.98
CA ALA A 194 -19.10 11.10 15.13
C ALA A 194 -18.30 10.87 16.43
N ARG A 195 -17.14 10.20 16.35
CA ARG A 195 -16.20 10.07 17.48
C ARG A 195 -15.62 11.44 17.87
N LEU A 196 -15.20 12.23 16.89
CA LEU A 196 -14.69 13.58 17.09
C LEU A 196 -15.74 14.54 17.66
N GLU A 197 -17.02 14.40 17.35
CA GLU A 197 -18.09 15.24 17.90
C GLU A 197 -18.52 14.78 19.30
N HIS A 198 -18.80 13.50 19.49
CA HIS A 198 -19.55 13.03 20.67
C HIS A 198 -18.72 12.23 21.68
N ALA A 199 -17.58 11.66 21.30
CA ALA A 199 -16.85 10.76 22.21
C ALA A 199 -16.09 11.53 23.30
N ARG A 200 -15.90 10.86 24.45
CA ARG A 200 -15.00 11.33 25.51
C ARG A 200 -13.55 11.39 24.99
N ALA A 201 -12.74 12.27 25.57
CA ALA A 201 -11.37 12.52 25.10
C ALA A 201 -10.46 11.26 25.16
N ASP A 202 -10.75 10.33 26.05
CA ASP A 202 -10.08 9.03 26.22
C ASP A 202 -10.50 7.96 25.19
N ALA A 203 -11.48 8.24 24.33
CA ALA A 203 -11.82 7.40 23.17
C ALA A 203 -11.17 7.86 21.85
N LEU A 204 -10.65 9.10 21.80
CA LEU A 204 -10.00 9.65 20.61
C LEU A 204 -8.70 8.91 20.31
N GLY A 205 -8.53 8.47 19.06
CA GLY A 205 -7.40 7.71 18.53
C GLY A 205 -7.22 6.32 19.14
N ALA A 206 -8.13 5.89 20.03
CA ALA A 206 -8.04 4.63 20.73
C ALA A 206 -8.39 3.45 19.81
N LEU A 207 -7.50 2.47 19.75
CA LEU A 207 -7.79 1.18 19.14
C LEU A 207 -8.33 0.20 20.18
N THR A 208 -9.35 -0.57 19.80
CA THR A 208 -9.91 -1.65 20.62
C THR A 208 -8.97 -2.86 20.68
N PRO A 209 -9.13 -3.77 21.65
CA PRO A 209 -8.30 -4.99 21.73
C PRO A 209 -8.34 -5.85 20.47
N TRP A 210 -9.50 -5.96 19.80
CA TRP A 210 -9.63 -6.73 18.56
C TRP A 210 -8.97 -6.04 17.36
N GLN A 211 -9.05 -4.70 17.26
CA GLN A 211 -8.29 -3.94 16.25
C GLN A 211 -6.77 -4.14 16.44
N LYS A 212 -6.27 -4.06 17.68
CA LYS A 212 -4.85 -4.33 17.99
C LYS A 212 -4.44 -5.76 17.64
N THR A 213 -5.32 -6.75 17.85
CA THR A 213 -5.07 -8.13 17.43
C THR A 213 -5.02 -8.25 15.91
N ARG A 214 -6.00 -7.72 15.16
CA ARG A 214 -6.00 -7.72 13.68
C ARG A 214 -4.69 -7.16 13.11
N LEU A 215 -4.22 -6.01 13.61
CA LEU A 215 -2.96 -5.41 13.16
C LEU A 215 -1.74 -6.28 13.47
N ARG A 216 -1.73 -7.05 14.55
CA ARG A 216 -0.65 -8.02 14.83
C ARG A 216 -0.73 -9.22 13.89
N GLU A 217 -1.92 -9.76 13.67
CA GLU A 217 -2.13 -10.90 12.78
C GLU A 217 -1.69 -10.59 11.33
N LEU A 218 -1.99 -9.38 10.84
CA LEU A 218 -1.54 -8.89 9.52
C LEU A 218 -0.01 -8.88 9.32
N THR A 219 0.79 -8.95 10.39
CA THR A 219 2.26 -9.04 10.28
C THR A 219 2.76 -10.47 10.07
N LYS A 220 1.88 -11.48 9.96
CA LYS A 220 2.24 -12.88 9.71
C LYS A 220 2.35 -13.18 8.21
N ALA A 221 3.18 -14.16 7.86
CA ALA A 221 3.45 -14.54 6.47
C ALA A 221 2.20 -14.96 5.67
N GLY A 222 1.23 -15.61 6.32
CA GLY A 222 -0.05 -16.05 5.73
C GLY A 222 -1.14 -14.98 5.71
N SER A 223 -0.77 -13.70 5.83
CA SER A 223 -1.71 -12.58 5.84
C SER A 223 -1.35 -11.51 4.83
N ALA A 224 -2.35 -10.75 4.38
CA ALA A 224 -2.18 -9.57 3.56
C ALA A 224 -3.31 -8.55 3.81
N GLU A 225 -3.03 -7.26 3.56
CA GLU A 225 -4.00 -6.18 3.59
C GLU A 225 -4.19 -5.59 2.18
N ILE A 226 -5.42 -5.37 1.77
CA ILE A 226 -5.78 -4.65 0.54
C ILE A 226 -6.52 -3.40 0.99
N TYR A 227 -6.03 -2.22 0.60
CA TYR A 227 -6.69 -0.95 0.89
C TYR A 227 -7.26 -0.35 -0.39
N ILE A 228 -8.53 0.03 -0.36
CA ILE A 228 -9.20 0.74 -1.44
C ILE A 228 -9.21 2.23 -1.14
N SER A 229 -8.67 3.04 -2.05
CA SER A 229 -8.63 4.51 -1.98
C SER A 229 -9.72 5.17 -2.84
N GLY A 230 -9.82 6.50 -2.74
CA GLY A 230 -10.89 7.33 -3.32
C GLY A 230 -11.70 8.01 -2.22
N GLU A 231 -11.69 9.35 -2.19
CA GLU A 231 -12.33 10.16 -1.13
C GLU A 231 -13.86 10.06 -1.20
N SER A 232 -14.52 9.66 -0.11
CA SER A 232 -15.98 9.49 -0.05
C SER A 232 -16.69 10.64 0.66
N ASP A 233 -15.99 11.40 1.51
CA ASP A 233 -16.61 12.35 2.44
C ASP A 233 -15.72 13.61 2.60
N PRO A 234 -15.54 14.42 1.53
CA PRO A 234 -14.77 15.65 1.63
C PRO A 234 -15.37 16.59 2.68
N GLY A 235 -14.53 17.28 3.45
CA GLY A 235 -14.99 18.16 4.52
C GLY A 235 -15.51 17.44 5.78
N PHE A 236 -15.33 16.11 5.94
CA PHE A 236 -15.81 15.42 7.15
C PHE A 236 -15.24 15.97 8.48
N LEU A 237 -14.15 16.75 8.44
CA LEU A 237 -13.54 17.44 9.59
C LEU A 237 -14.06 18.87 9.82
N ASP A 238 -14.97 19.38 8.98
CA ASP A 238 -15.40 20.77 9.03
C ASP A 238 -16.19 21.08 10.31
N GLY A 239 -15.86 22.22 10.93
CA GLY A 239 -16.36 22.62 12.24
C GLY A 239 -15.78 21.87 13.44
N ILE A 240 -14.99 20.80 13.24
CA ILE A 240 -14.45 20.02 14.36
C ILE A 240 -13.32 20.79 15.07
N PRO A 241 -13.34 20.91 16.43
CA PRO A 241 -12.29 21.59 17.17
C PRO A 241 -10.89 20.99 16.93
N ARG A 242 -9.94 21.79 16.42
CA ARG A 242 -8.57 21.38 16.07
C ARG A 242 -7.85 20.58 17.17
N LYS A 243 -8.13 20.87 18.45
CA LYS A 243 -7.59 20.14 19.62
C LYS A 243 -8.02 18.66 19.63
N ARG A 244 -9.25 18.35 19.22
CA ARG A 244 -9.79 16.98 19.15
C ARG A 244 -9.26 16.23 17.94
N ILE A 245 -9.20 16.88 16.77
CA ILE A 245 -8.52 16.36 15.57
C ILE A 245 -7.07 15.96 15.90
N ARG A 246 -6.32 16.84 16.56
CA ARG A 246 -4.93 16.55 16.98
C ARG A 246 -4.85 15.37 17.94
N ALA A 247 -5.77 15.25 18.91
CA ALA A 247 -5.77 14.15 19.87
C ALA A 247 -6.03 12.79 19.18
N GLU A 248 -6.99 12.74 18.25
CA GLU A 248 -7.29 11.57 17.41
C GLU A 248 -6.06 11.10 16.64
N TYR A 249 -5.46 11.96 15.81
CA TYR A 249 -4.31 11.57 14.99
C TYR A 249 -3.06 11.24 15.81
N VAL A 250 -2.75 11.99 16.87
CA VAL A 250 -1.57 11.71 17.72
C VAL A 250 -1.67 10.34 18.36
N ARG A 251 -2.84 9.98 18.93
CA ARG A 251 -3.00 8.68 19.59
C ARG A 251 -3.15 7.54 18.58
N SER A 252 -3.90 7.73 17.50
CA SER A 252 -3.99 6.74 16.41
C SER A 252 -2.60 6.42 15.82
N GLY A 253 -1.74 7.44 15.62
CA GLY A 253 -0.36 7.26 15.18
C GLY A 253 0.55 6.57 16.22
N GLN A 254 0.27 6.69 17.52
CA GLN A 254 0.95 5.92 18.57
C GLN A 254 0.50 4.46 18.58
N GLU A 255 -0.82 4.21 18.57
CA GLU A 255 -1.43 2.89 18.63
C GLU A 255 -1.10 2.04 17.39
N THR A 256 -0.98 2.66 16.21
CA THR A 256 -0.61 1.99 14.95
C THR A 256 0.90 1.95 14.67
N ARG A 257 1.76 2.56 15.52
CA ARG A 257 3.20 2.73 15.27
C ARG A 257 3.93 1.43 14.94
N ALA A 258 3.64 0.36 15.66
CA ALA A 258 4.28 -0.95 15.46
C ALA A 258 3.89 -1.56 14.11
N PHE A 259 2.63 -1.43 13.72
CA PHE A 259 2.11 -1.90 12.44
C PHE A 259 2.69 -1.11 11.27
N ARG A 260 2.65 0.24 11.31
CA ARG A 260 3.26 1.10 10.28
C ARG A 260 4.74 0.78 10.07
N ARG A 261 5.49 0.54 11.16
CA ARG A 261 6.89 0.10 11.08
C ARG A 261 7.03 -1.29 10.43
N ALA A 262 6.10 -2.22 10.67
CA ALA A 262 6.12 -3.52 10.01
C ALA A 262 5.86 -3.41 8.49
N SER A 263 4.87 -2.62 8.08
CA SER A 263 4.56 -2.35 6.66
C SER A 263 5.75 -1.70 5.94
N MET A 264 6.32 -0.61 6.48
CA MET A 264 7.52 0.06 5.94
C MET A 264 8.81 -0.79 5.95
N ASN A 265 8.79 -2.00 6.53
CA ASN A 265 9.90 -2.96 6.47
C ASN A 265 9.49 -4.27 5.74
N MET A 266 8.41 -4.22 4.97
CA MET A 266 7.83 -5.32 4.19
C MET A 266 7.64 -6.62 4.99
N LEU A 267 7.25 -6.50 6.27
CA LEU A 267 6.73 -7.62 7.06
C LEU A 267 5.27 -7.90 6.72
N VAL A 268 4.51 -6.88 6.34
CA VAL A 268 3.13 -7.00 5.87
C VAL A 268 3.15 -7.15 4.35
N ARG A 269 2.33 -8.04 3.79
CA ARG A 269 1.97 -7.99 2.36
C ARG A 269 0.82 -7.01 2.21
N TRP A 270 0.95 -6.03 1.34
CA TRP A 270 -0.09 -5.03 1.15
C TRP A 270 -0.21 -4.60 -0.31
N THR A 271 -1.37 -4.07 -0.69
CA THR A 271 -1.55 -3.32 -1.93
C THR A 271 -2.58 -2.20 -1.72
N ILE A 272 -2.44 -1.09 -2.44
CA ILE A 272 -3.43 -0.02 -2.52
C ILE A 272 -3.96 0.06 -3.96
N ALA A 273 -5.27 0.18 -4.11
CA ALA A 273 -5.95 0.35 -5.39
C ALA A 273 -7.11 1.36 -5.26
N GLY A 274 -7.40 2.16 -6.29
CA GLY A 274 -8.50 3.13 -6.25
C GLY A 274 -9.87 2.55 -6.58
N TRP A 275 -10.95 3.16 -6.10
CA TRP A 275 -12.30 2.95 -6.64
C TRP A 275 -13.11 4.25 -6.72
N PRO A 276 -13.84 4.54 -7.82
CA PRO A 276 -14.58 5.79 -7.94
C PRO A 276 -15.69 5.94 -6.89
N THR A 277 -15.62 7.05 -6.17
CA THR A 277 -16.67 7.57 -5.30
C THR A 277 -17.38 8.72 -6.00
N ASP A 278 -18.51 9.18 -5.45
CA ASP A 278 -19.27 10.29 -6.04
C ASP A 278 -18.46 11.61 -6.00
N PRO A 279 -17.85 12.02 -4.87
CA PRO A 279 -17.08 13.28 -4.84
C PRO A 279 -15.84 13.23 -5.73
N TRP A 280 -15.07 12.13 -5.67
CA TRP A 280 -13.82 12.00 -6.42
C TRP A 280 -14.06 12.03 -7.93
N ALA A 281 -15.09 11.33 -8.41
CA ALA A 281 -15.44 11.34 -9.83
C ALA A 281 -15.88 12.74 -10.31
N SER A 282 -16.67 13.46 -9.51
CA SER A 282 -17.07 14.85 -9.81
C SER A 282 -15.91 15.85 -9.76
N GLU A 283 -14.87 15.61 -8.95
CA GLU A 283 -13.68 16.48 -8.90
C GLU A 283 -12.74 16.25 -10.10
N VAL A 284 -12.60 15.00 -10.57
CA VAL A 284 -11.75 14.64 -11.74
C VAL A 284 -12.44 14.92 -13.08
N TYR A 285 -13.77 14.77 -13.15
CA TYR A 285 -14.59 15.01 -14.34
C TYR A 285 -15.82 15.90 -14.04
N PRO A 286 -15.63 17.17 -13.65
CA PRO A 286 -16.74 18.10 -13.40
C PRO A 286 -17.58 18.38 -14.65
N GLU A 287 -17.08 18.08 -15.85
CA GLU A 287 -17.79 18.21 -17.12
C GLU A 287 -18.77 17.07 -17.42
N LEU A 288 -18.74 15.96 -16.67
CA LEU A 288 -19.55 14.76 -16.94
C LEU A 288 -20.69 14.56 -15.92
N PRO A 289 -21.84 13.98 -16.34
CA PRO A 289 -22.83 13.45 -15.42
C PRO A 289 -22.20 12.42 -14.47
N LEU A 290 -22.57 12.45 -13.18
CA LEU A 290 -21.92 11.69 -12.10
C LEU A 290 -21.64 10.21 -12.43
N LEU A 291 -22.61 9.48 -12.98
CA LEU A 291 -22.42 8.07 -13.34
C LEU A 291 -21.38 7.89 -14.46
N GLU A 292 -21.35 8.78 -15.45
CA GLU A 292 -20.34 8.74 -16.52
C GLU A 292 -18.96 9.22 -16.05
N ALA A 293 -18.91 10.17 -15.10
CA ALA A 293 -17.68 10.53 -14.40
C ALA A 293 -17.08 9.30 -13.67
N LYS A 294 -17.90 8.56 -12.91
CA LYS A 294 -17.47 7.35 -12.19
C LYS A 294 -17.03 6.24 -13.16
N ARG A 295 -17.81 5.99 -14.20
CA ARG A 295 -17.48 5.02 -15.26
C ARG A 295 -16.19 5.39 -15.98
N LYS A 296 -15.96 6.67 -16.28
CA LYS A 296 -14.71 7.13 -16.87
C LYS A 296 -13.55 6.91 -15.91
N LEU A 297 -13.67 7.31 -14.64
CA LEU A 297 -12.60 7.12 -13.65
C LEU A 297 -12.24 5.64 -13.45
N ALA A 298 -13.22 4.72 -13.45
CA ALA A 298 -12.93 3.29 -13.41
C ALA A 298 -12.23 2.78 -14.68
N ARG A 299 -12.65 3.24 -15.87
CA ARG A 299 -11.95 2.89 -17.13
C ARG A 299 -10.50 3.40 -17.14
N ASP A 300 -10.27 4.61 -16.65
CA ASP A 300 -8.93 5.18 -16.46
C ASP A 300 -8.10 4.33 -15.48
N LEU A 301 -8.64 3.93 -14.33
CA LEU A 301 -7.97 3.01 -13.37
C LEU A 301 -7.57 1.68 -14.01
N LEU A 302 -8.45 1.04 -14.79
CA LEU A 302 -8.13 -0.18 -15.54
C LEU A 302 -7.05 0.06 -16.61
N TYR A 303 -7.09 1.20 -17.28
CA TYR A 303 -6.09 1.59 -18.28
C TYR A 303 -4.70 1.79 -17.67
N PHE A 304 -4.59 2.50 -16.54
CA PHE A 304 -3.33 2.70 -15.81
C PHE A 304 -2.78 1.37 -15.29
N CYS A 305 -3.65 0.50 -14.77
CA CYS A 305 -3.26 -0.83 -14.31
C CYS A 305 -2.92 -1.81 -15.46
N ARG A 306 -3.03 -1.41 -16.74
CA ARG A 306 -2.82 -2.29 -17.91
C ARG A 306 -3.73 -3.52 -17.88
N LEU A 307 -5.04 -3.26 -17.79
CA LEU A 307 -6.12 -4.25 -17.75
C LEU A 307 -7.14 -4.05 -18.89
N THR A 308 -6.79 -3.35 -19.97
CA THR A 308 -7.66 -3.21 -21.15
C THR A 308 -7.41 -4.32 -22.16
N ASP A 309 -8.25 -4.46 -23.18
CA ASP A 309 -8.22 -5.62 -24.09
C ASP A 309 -6.97 -5.68 -25.01
N GLY A 310 -6.13 -4.64 -25.00
CA GLY A 310 -4.80 -4.66 -25.62
C GLY A 310 -3.66 -5.10 -24.69
N ASP A 311 -3.90 -5.23 -23.38
CA ASP A 311 -2.86 -5.44 -22.36
C ASP A 311 -2.57 -6.93 -22.02
N GLY A 312 -3.29 -7.85 -22.68
CA GLY A 312 -3.21 -9.29 -22.44
C GLY A 312 -4.24 -9.82 -21.44
N ALA A 313 -4.26 -11.13 -21.22
CA ALA A 313 -5.29 -11.78 -20.42
C ALA A 313 -5.12 -11.52 -18.91
N GLY A 314 -6.20 -11.13 -18.22
CA GLY A 314 -6.21 -10.87 -16.79
C GLY A 314 -5.13 -9.87 -16.36
N ALA A 315 -4.47 -10.13 -15.23
CA ALA A 315 -3.38 -9.29 -14.72
C ALA A 315 -2.02 -9.42 -15.45
N THR A 316 -1.94 -9.96 -16.67
CA THR A 316 -0.63 -10.22 -17.31
C THR A 316 0.11 -8.95 -17.72
N GLY A 317 -0.56 -7.97 -18.35
CA GLY A 317 0.02 -6.67 -18.69
C GLY A 317 0.51 -5.92 -17.45
N TRP A 318 -0.33 -5.84 -16.42
CA TRP A 318 0.02 -5.28 -15.11
C TRP A 318 1.31 -5.87 -14.53
N LEU A 319 1.38 -7.19 -14.41
CA LEU A 319 2.52 -7.89 -13.81
C LEU A 319 3.76 -7.89 -14.73
N ALA A 320 3.60 -7.71 -16.03
CA ALA A 320 4.73 -7.53 -16.96
C ALA A 320 5.36 -6.14 -16.78
N HIS A 321 4.54 -5.11 -16.64
CA HIS A 321 4.97 -3.73 -16.34
C HIS A 321 5.69 -3.63 -15.00
N CYS A 322 5.11 -4.17 -13.92
CA CYS A 322 5.76 -4.15 -12.59
C CYS A 322 7.14 -4.85 -12.60
N ARG A 323 7.33 -5.89 -13.43
CA ARG A 323 8.64 -6.54 -13.65
C ARG A 323 9.61 -5.68 -14.48
N ALA A 324 9.10 -4.82 -15.37
CA ALA A 324 9.94 -3.89 -16.12
C ALA A 324 10.49 -2.80 -15.18
N LEU A 325 9.64 -2.23 -14.31
CA LEU A 325 10.05 -1.32 -13.24
C LEU A 325 11.06 -1.98 -12.28
N GLU A 326 10.82 -3.23 -11.85
CA GLU A 326 11.77 -3.96 -10.99
C GLU A 326 13.15 -4.10 -11.67
N LYS A 327 13.19 -4.51 -12.94
CA LYS A 327 14.44 -4.65 -13.71
C LYS A 327 15.20 -3.32 -13.86
N ARG A 328 14.47 -2.22 -14.08
CA ARG A 328 15.00 -0.85 -14.20
C ARG A 328 15.59 -0.38 -12.86
N SER A 329 14.85 -0.54 -11.77
CA SER A 329 15.29 -0.28 -10.39
C SER A 329 16.56 -1.04 -10.04
N GLN A 330 16.63 -2.32 -10.40
CA GLN A 330 17.84 -3.13 -10.24
C GLN A 330 19.00 -2.63 -11.12
N LYS A 331 18.75 -2.08 -12.32
CA LYS A 331 19.79 -1.48 -13.17
C LYS A 331 20.35 -0.20 -12.55
N LEU A 332 19.51 0.72 -12.08
CA LEU A 332 19.93 1.91 -11.34
C LEU A 332 20.77 1.56 -10.11
N THR A 333 20.31 0.59 -9.32
CA THR A 333 21.06 0.09 -8.14
C THR A 333 22.45 -0.40 -8.50
N ARG A 334 22.63 -1.06 -9.66
CA ARG A 334 23.94 -1.53 -10.15
C ARG A 334 24.87 -0.40 -10.61
N LEU A 335 24.35 0.78 -10.97
CA LEU A 335 25.17 1.93 -11.35
C LEU A 335 25.98 2.52 -10.18
N LYS A 336 25.58 2.25 -8.93
CA LYS A 336 26.25 2.74 -7.70
C LYS A 336 26.48 4.26 -7.75
N LEU A 337 25.40 4.98 -8.08
CA LEU A 337 25.38 6.43 -8.15
C LEU A 337 25.70 7.05 -6.78
N THR A 338 26.45 8.14 -6.80
CA THR A 338 26.78 8.99 -5.65
C THR A 338 26.06 10.34 -5.71
N ARG A 339 25.52 10.72 -6.88
CA ARG A 339 24.63 11.87 -7.06
C ARG A 339 23.59 11.58 -8.14
N VAL A 340 22.42 12.20 -8.02
CA VAL A 340 21.43 12.38 -9.08
C VAL A 340 21.27 13.88 -9.29
N GLU A 341 21.30 14.32 -10.53
CA GLU A 341 21.11 15.71 -10.95
C GLU A 341 19.80 15.80 -11.72
N LEU A 342 18.86 16.58 -11.21
CA LEU A 342 17.52 16.79 -11.79
C LEU A 342 17.46 18.17 -12.43
N ARG A 343 17.00 18.23 -13.69
CA ARG A 343 16.91 19.46 -14.48
C ARG A 343 15.54 19.54 -15.14
N GLY A 344 14.99 20.74 -15.23
CA GLY A 344 13.70 21.00 -15.88
C GLY A 344 13.27 22.46 -15.67
N PRO A 345 12.07 22.85 -16.14
CA PRO A 345 11.55 24.20 -15.98
C PRO A 345 11.49 24.62 -14.51
N GLY A 346 12.28 25.62 -14.12
CA GLY A 346 12.39 26.08 -12.73
C GLY A 346 13.07 25.11 -11.75
N THR A 347 13.63 23.99 -12.23
CA THR A 347 14.25 22.95 -11.40
C THR A 347 15.72 22.76 -11.78
N THR A 348 16.60 22.93 -10.80
CA THR A 348 18.03 22.60 -10.86
C THR A 348 18.41 22.08 -9.49
N LEU A 349 18.16 20.78 -9.27
CA LEU A 349 18.28 20.13 -7.96
C LEU A 349 19.28 18.99 -8.01
N ASP A 350 20.21 18.96 -7.06
CA ASP A 350 21.24 17.92 -6.94
C ASP A 350 21.04 17.13 -5.63
N LEU A 351 21.07 15.81 -5.75
CA LEU A 351 20.76 14.85 -4.69
C LEU A 351 21.93 13.88 -4.47
N GLY A 352 22.60 13.97 -3.33
CA GLY A 352 23.64 13.02 -2.92
C GLY A 352 23.06 11.65 -2.57
N LEU A 353 23.79 10.60 -2.91
CA LEU A 353 23.47 9.21 -2.60
C LEU A 353 24.65 8.54 -1.88
N VAL A 354 24.37 7.77 -0.83
CA VAL A 354 25.40 7.04 -0.07
C VAL A 354 25.70 5.64 -0.62
N PRO A 355 26.90 5.08 -0.38
CA PRO A 355 27.18 3.68 -0.67
C PRO A 355 26.14 2.74 -0.04
N GLY A 356 25.61 1.81 -0.85
CA GLY A 356 24.56 0.89 -0.41
C GLY A 356 23.12 1.40 -0.57
N THR A 357 22.93 2.58 -1.17
CA THR A 357 21.63 3.02 -1.73
C THR A 357 21.10 1.97 -2.72
N ALA A 358 19.82 1.65 -2.60
CA ALA A 358 19.08 0.81 -3.53
C ALA A 358 17.87 1.56 -4.08
N TRP A 359 17.60 1.37 -5.37
CA TRP A 359 16.39 1.84 -6.05
C TRP A 359 15.34 0.74 -6.05
N LEU A 360 14.09 1.13 -5.87
CA LEU A 360 12.90 0.28 -5.78
C LEU A 360 11.85 0.75 -6.81
N GLY A 361 10.89 -0.10 -7.15
CA GLY A 361 9.84 0.22 -8.13
C GLY A 361 9.18 -1.04 -8.70
N GLY A 362 7.86 -0.99 -8.90
CA GLY A 362 7.06 -2.11 -9.38
C GLY A 362 6.95 -3.27 -8.39
N LEU A 363 7.68 -4.36 -8.65
CA LEU A 363 7.64 -5.55 -7.79
C LEU A 363 8.64 -5.49 -6.63
N GLU A 364 8.15 -5.68 -5.42
CA GLU A 364 8.95 -5.68 -4.20
C GLU A 364 8.89 -7.00 -3.44
N LYS A 365 9.99 -7.38 -2.80
CA LYS A 365 10.08 -8.62 -2.00
C LYS A 365 9.84 -8.35 -0.52
N THR A 366 8.78 -8.94 0.00
CA THR A 366 8.54 -9.01 1.45
C THR A 366 9.58 -9.83 2.18
N ARG A 367 9.71 -9.60 3.49
CA ARG A 367 10.63 -10.32 4.38
C ARG A 367 10.31 -11.81 4.49
N TYR A 368 9.10 -12.23 4.11
CA TYR A 368 8.68 -13.63 4.00
C TYR A 368 8.84 -14.21 2.57
N GLY A 369 9.48 -13.47 1.66
CA GLY A 369 9.81 -13.93 0.31
C GLY A 369 8.66 -13.91 -0.70
N ALA A 370 7.49 -13.38 -0.36
CA ALA A 370 6.45 -13.07 -1.34
C ALA A 370 6.82 -11.79 -2.10
N THR A 371 6.67 -11.80 -3.42
CA THR A 371 6.87 -10.64 -4.29
C THR A 371 5.52 -9.98 -4.54
N ILE A 372 5.35 -8.71 -4.17
CA ILE A 372 4.10 -7.96 -4.27
C ILE A 372 4.24 -6.72 -5.15
N ALA A 373 3.13 -6.17 -5.64
CA ALA A 373 3.03 -4.79 -6.13
C ALA A 373 2.29 -3.96 -5.06
N ALA A 374 2.99 -3.01 -4.44
CA ALA A 374 2.47 -2.24 -3.32
C ALA A 374 1.44 -1.19 -3.75
N ASN A 375 1.70 -0.49 -4.86
CA ASN A 375 0.82 0.52 -5.43
C ASN A 375 0.23 0.00 -6.75
N MET A 376 -1.07 0.20 -6.97
CA MET A 376 -1.79 -0.22 -8.16
C MET A 376 -2.77 0.88 -8.62
N PRO A 377 -2.41 1.71 -9.62
CA PRO A 377 -1.24 1.60 -10.52
C PRO A 377 0.10 1.99 -9.87
N THR A 378 1.20 1.75 -10.60
CA THR A 378 2.52 2.32 -10.33
C THR A 378 3.31 2.47 -11.63
N GLU A 379 4.08 3.54 -11.76
CA GLU A 379 4.91 3.88 -12.93
C GLU A 379 6.35 4.25 -12.53
N GLU A 380 6.59 4.43 -11.24
CA GLU A 380 7.80 5.03 -10.70
C GLU A 380 8.99 4.08 -10.54
N THR A 381 10.13 4.69 -10.28
CA THR A 381 11.32 4.04 -9.72
C THR A 381 12.00 5.01 -8.79
N PHE A 382 12.09 4.67 -7.50
CA PHE A 382 12.38 5.59 -6.42
C PHE A 382 13.56 5.17 -5.53
N THR A 383 14.10 6.13 -4.79
CA THR A 383 15.05 5.88 -3.71
C THR A 383 15.05 7.02 -2.69
N SER A 384 15.61 6.78 -1.51
CA SER A 384 15.83 7.86 -0.54
C SER A 384 17.21 8.49 -0.74
N PRO A 385 17.32 9.82 -0.90
CA PRO A 385 18.61 10.51 -0.96
C PRO A 385 19.34 10.49 0.38
N ASP A 386 20.57 11.01 0.42
CA ASP A 386 21.22 11.41 1.66
C ASP A 386 20.54 12.68 2.19
N ALA A 387 19.97 12.58 3.39
CA ALA A 387 19.27 13.68 4.06
C ALA A 387 20.16 14.94 4.26
N GLY A 388 21.48 14.79 4.27
CA GLY A 388 22.46 15.87 4.41
C GLY A 388 22.88 16.53 3.10
N ALA A 389 22.61 15.93 1.93
CA ALA A 389 23.20 16.33 0.65
C ALA A 389 22.12 16.60 -0.41
N THR A 390 21.39 17.70 -0.25
CA THR A 390 20.49 18.26 -1.27
C THR A 390 20.80 19.74 -1.45
N GLU A 391 21.02 20.15 -2.70
CA GLU A 391 21.37 21.51 -3.11
C GLU A 391 20.54 21.95 -4.32
N GLY A 392 20.21 23.24 -4.38
CA GLY A 392 19.58 23.85 -5.57
C GLY A 392 18.07 24.04 -5.45
N THR A 393 17.40 24.26 -6.58
CA THR A 393 15.98 24.67 -6.63
C THR A 393 15.09 23.60 -7.26
N PHE A 394 13.83 23.56 -6.84
CA PHE A 394 12.77 22.79 -7.46
C PHE A 394 11.55 23.67 -7.70
N THR A 395 10.79 23.35 -8.74
CA THR A 395 9.47 23.91 -9.04
C THR A 395 8.52 22.75 -9.31
N CYS A 396 7.34 22.77 -8.69
CA CYS A 396 6.30 21.79 -8.92
C CYS A 396 5.56 22.07 -10.22
N THR A 397 5.30 21.01 -10.99
CA THR A 397 4.78 21.08 -12.36
C THR A 397 3.28 20.83 -12.46
N VAL A 398 2.70 20.22 -11.41
CA VAL A 398 1.25 20.08 -11.21
C VAL A 398 0.89 20.59 -9.81
N PRO A 399 -0.38 20.96 -9.56
CA PRO A 399 -0.85 21.32 -8.22
C PRO A 399 -0.70 20.17 -7.23
N LEU A 400 -0.39 20.50 -5.98
CA LEU A 400 -0.42 19.54 -4.87
C LEU A 400 -1.83 19.48 -4.27
N SER A 401 -2.53 18.36 -4.41
CA SER A 401 -3.71 18.06 -3.58
C SER A 401 -3.25 17.52 -2.22
N PHE A 402 -3.48 18.28 -1.14
CA PHE A 402 -3.06 17.87 0.19
C PHE A 402 -4.02 18.34 1.29
N GLN A 403 -4.55 17.39 2.07
CA GLN A 403 -5.47 17.64 3.19
C GLN A 403 -6.66 18.56 2.83
N GLY A 404 -7.28 18.32 1.67
CA GLY A 404 -8.43 19.09 1.18
C GLY A 404 -8.08 20.50 0.67
N ARG A 405 -6.80 20.77 0.35
CA ARG A 405 -6.36 22.02 -0.27
C ARG A 405 -5.60 21.73 -1.56
N LEU A 406 -5.97 22.41 -2.63
CA LEU A 406 -5.24 22.41 -3.89
C LEU A 406 -4.20 23.54 -3.88
N ILE A 407 -2.92 23.20 -3.99
CA ILE A 407 -1.79 24.11 -3.75
C ILE A 407 -1.00 24.27 -5.05
N GLU A 408 -1.10 25.45 -5.65
CA GLU A 408 -0.47 25.77 -6.94
C GLU A 408 0.89 26.48 -6.80
N GLY A 409 1.75 26.35 -7.80
CA GLY A 409 2.99 27.15 -7.92
C GLY A 409 4.03 26.90 -6.82
N LEU A 410 3.96 25.73 -6.18
CA LEU A 410 4.86 25.34 -5.10
C LEU A 410 6.30 25.20 -5.63
N ARG A 411 7.25 25.89 -5.01
CA ARG A 411 8.67 25.91 -5.42
C ARG A 411 9.56 26.27 -4.26
N GLY A 412 10.83 25.93 -4.31
CA GLY A 412 11.73 26.22 -3.20
C GLY A 412 13.20 25.95 -3.48
N GLU A 413 14.02 26.14 -2.45
CA GLU A 413 15.47 26.00 -2.52
C GLU A 413 16.00 25.22 -1.33
N PHE A 414 16.91 24.29 -1.63
CA PHE A 414 17.67 23.51 -0.67
C PHE A 414 19.10 24.02 -0.55
N ARG A 415 19.60 24.06 0.69
CA ARG A 415 21.02 24.24 1.02
C ARG A 415 21.40 23.30 2.17
N ASN A 416 22.55 22.63 2.07
CA ASN A 416 23.07 21.66 3.03
C ASN A 416 22.02 20.59 3.43
N GLY A 417 21.27 20.11 2.42
CA GLY A 417 20.20 19.13 2.59
C GLY A 417 18.93 19.66 3.26
N ARG A 418 18.76 20.98 3.42
CA ARG A 418 17.59 21.60 4.09
C ARG A 418 16.88 22.60 3.19
N LEU A 419 15.55 22.56 3.18
CA LEU A 419 14.68 23.55 2.53
C LEU A 419 14.77 24.91 3.25
N VAL A 420 15.50 25.84 2.64
CA VAL A 420 15.74 27.19 3.15
C VAL A 420 14.77 28.24 2.60
N ARG A 421 14.15 27.98 1.44
CA ARG A 421 13.08 28.79 0.87
C ARG A 421 11.93 27.91 0.40
N LEU A 422 10.70 28.40 0.60
CA LEU A 422 9.47 27.79 0.10
C LEU A 422 8.52 28.91 -0.34
N HIS A 423 7.92 28.75 -1.52
CA HIS A 423 6.93 29.65 -2.09
C HIS A 423 5.79 28.82 -2.68
N ALA A 424 4.58 29.36 -2.70
CA ALA A 424 3.46 28.87 -3.48
C ALA A 424 2.88 30.03 -4.32
N LYS A 425 1.74 29.84 -4.98
CA LYS A 425 0.99 30.89 -5.68
C LYS A 425 0.46 31.97 -4.72
N ASN A 426 0.14 31.60 -3.49
CA ASN A 426 -0.25 32.51 -2.42
C ASN A 426 0.40 32.13 -1.08
N ASP A 427 0.40 33.08 -0.15
CA ASP A 427 1.06 32.95 1.16
C ASP A 427 0.37 31.96 2.11
N ALA A 428 -0.96 31.87 2.08
CA ALA A 428 -1.74 30.95 2.90
C ALA A 428 -1.44 29.46 2.58
N ASP A 429 -1.16 29.15 1.32
CA ASP A 429 -0.77 27.80 0.89
C ASP A 429 0.69 27.48 1.24
N ARG A 430 1.60 28.45 1.03
CA ARG A 430 2.98 28.35 1.50
C ARG A 430 3.04 28.06 2.99
N ASP A 431 2.30 28.82 3.79
CA ASP A 431 2.35 28.72 5.25
C ASP A 431 1.68 27.44 5.76
N PHE A 432 0.67 26.93 5.04
CA PHE A 432 0.08 25.63 5.31
C PHE A 432 1.08 24.49 5.09
N VAL A 433 1.73 24.42 3.92
CA VAL A 433 2.78 23.41 3.63
C VAL A 433 3.93 23.53 4.63
N ALA A 434 4.40 24.76 4.90
CA ALA A 434 5.43 25.04 5.89
C ALA A 434 5.03 24.50 7.27
N SER A 435 3.79 24.75 7.73
CA SER A 435 3.31 24.28 9.03
C SER A 435 3.27 22.76 9.14
N TYR A 436 2.99 22.04 8.05
CA TYR A 436 3.01 20.58 8.02
C TYR A 436 4.45 20.05 8.12
N ILE A 437 5.37 20.52 7.26
CA ILE A 437 6.77 20.04 7.30
C ILE A 437 7.52 20.47 8.57
N ASP A 438 7.15 21.61 9.16
CA ASP A 438 7.69 22.10 10.43
C ASP A 438 7.01 21.51 11.68
N SER A 439 5.97 20.69 11.51
CA SER A 439 5.30 19.98 12.62
C SER A 439 6.19 18.91 13.27
N ASP A 440 7.23 18.45 12.54
CA ASP A 440 8.29 17.60 13.06
C ASP A 440 9.10 18.33 14.16
N PRO A 441 9.08 17.86 15.42
CA PRO A 441 9.85 18.48 16.51
C PRO A 441 11.36 18.52 16.27
N LYS A 442 11.90 17.62 15.42
CA LYS A 442 13.32 17.58 15.04
C LYS A 442 13.64 18.46 13.84
N LYS A 443 12.64 19.11 13.24
CA LYS A 443 12.74 19.91 12.00
C LYS A 443 13.40 19.13 10.85
N ASN A 444 13.19 17.82 10.79
CA ASN A 444 13.64 16.96 9.70
C ASN A 444 12.65 16.94 8.54
N GLY A 445 11.39 17.36 8.71
CA GLY A 445 10.44 17.53 7.60
C GLY A 445 10.93 18.49 6.50
N ARG A 446 11.86 19.41 6.80
CA ARG A 446 12.56 20.26 5.81
C ARG A 446 13.74 19.58 5.07
N ARG A 447 13.93 18.27 5.19
CA ARG A 447 14.90 17.50 4.40
C ARG A 447 14.15 16.50 3.52
N LEU A 448 14.73 16.08 2.39
CA LEU A 448 14.10 15.09 1.53
C LEU A 448 14.20 13.68 2.12
N GLY A 449 13.12 12.92 1.96
CA GLY A 449 13.03 11.49 2.23
C GLY A 449 13.15 10.63 0.98
N GLU A 450 12.86 11.21 -0.18
CA GLU A 450 12.68 10.49 -1.43
C GLU A 450 12.99 11.35 -2.67
N VAL A 451 13.44 10.65 -3.71
CA VAL A 451 13.32 11.04 -5.12
C VAL A 451 12.75 9.86 -5.89
N ALA A 452 11.73 10.12 -6.70
CA ALA A 452 11.06 9.16 -7.55
C ALA A 452 11.08 9.63 -9.00
N LEU A 453 11.33 8.70 -9.91
CA LEU A 453 11.48 8.97 -11.33
C LEU A 453 10.37 8.26 -12.11
N VAL A 454 9.61 9.04 -12.86
CA VAL A 454 8.57 8.61 -13.82
C VAL A 454 8.90 9.29 -15.15
N ASP A 455 8.71 8.59 -16.26
CA ASP A 455 8.95 9.10 -17.62
C ASP A 455 7.64 9.38 -18.37
N SER A 456 7.73 10.03 -19.53
CA SER A 456 6.58 10.45 -20.34
C SER A 456 5.77 9.30 -20.96
N THR A 457 6.15 8.04 -20.69
CA THR A 457 5.36 6.85 -21.03
C THR A 457 4.36 6.42 -19.95
N SER A 458 4.32 7.10 -18.79
CA SER A 458 3.27 6.92 -17.78
C SER A 458 1.89 7.13 -18.40
N ARG A 459 1.02 6.12 -18.33
CA ARG A 459 -0.36 6.22 -18.80
C ARG A 459 -1.18 7.25 -18.02
N ILE A 460 -0.80 7.49 -16.75
CA ILE A 460 -1.44 8.49 -15.89
C ILE A 460 -1.00 9.89 -16.34
N GLY A 461 0.31 10.11 -16.51
CA GLY A 461 0.85 11.37 -17.02
C GLY A 461 0.32 11.75 -18.41
N GLN A 462 0.15 10.76 -19.29
CA GLN A 462 -0.43 10.94 -20.63
C GLN A 462 -1.92 11.32 -20.64
N SER A 463 -2.65 11.15 -19.53
CA SER A 463 -4.04 11.63 -19.43
C SER A 463 -4.15 13.16 -19.38
N GLY A 464 -3.06 13.85 -18.98
CA GLY A 464 -3.02 15.30 -18.83
C GLY A 464 -3.90 15.85 -17.70
N ARG A 465 -4.33 15.02 -16.75
CA ARG A 465 -5.24 15.41 -15.65
C ARG A 465 -4.61 15.24 -14.28
N THR A 466 -4.99 16.11 -13.35
CA THR A 466 -4.82 15.91 -11.91
C THR A 466 -5.95 15.04 -11.39
N TYR A 467 -5.62 14.01 -10.62
CA TYR A 467 -6.60 13.07 -10.05
C TYR A 467 -6.97 13.39 -8.61
N PHE A 468 -6.28 14.33 -7.95
CA PHE A 468 -6.53 14.75 -6.57
C PHE A 468 -6.32 13.63 -5.53
N ASP A 469 -5.66 12.55 -5.94
CA ASP A 469 -5.36 11.34 -5.17
C ASP A 469 -3.86 11.04 -5.33
N THR A 470 -3.15 10.92 -4.20
CA THR A 470 -1.69 10.81 -4.17
C THR A 470 -1.18 9.60 -4.96
N LEU A 471 -1.85 8.44 -4.88
CA LEU A 471 -1.44 7.22 -5.58
C LEU A 471 -1.43 7.41 -7.10
N LEU A 472 -2.36 8.19 -7.65
CA LEU A 472 -2.38 8.50 -9.08
C LEU A 472 -1.40 9.63 -9.43
N ASP A 473 -1.47 10.77 -8.73
CA ASP A 473 -0.69 11.95 -9.09
C ASP A 473 0.83 11.76 -8.89
N GLU A 474 1.28 10.96 -7.90
CA GLU A 474 2.70 10.59 -7.71
C GLU A 474 3.24 9.74 -8.89
N ASN A 475 2.38 8.93 -9.51
CA ASN A 475 2.71 8.04 -10.62
C ASN A 475 2.45 8.69 -12.00
N ALA A 476 1.97 9.93 -12.03
CA ALA A 476 1.82 10.72 -13.25
C ALA A 476 3.17 11.28 -13.75
N THR A 477 4.07 11.67 -12.85
CA THR A 477 5.32 12.36 -13.17
C THR A 477 6.37 12.25 -12.04
N ALA A 478 7.63 12.57 -12.33
CA ALA A 478 8.71 12.49 -11.33
C ALA A 478 8.44 13.42 -10.12
N HIS A 479 8.76 12.95 -8.92
CA HIS A 479 8.46 13.66 -7.67
C HIS A 479 9.61 13.56 -6.63
N ILE A 480 9.53 14.39 -5.59
CA ILE A 480 10.40 14.36 -4.41
C ILE A 480 9.52 14.44 -3.16
N ALA A 481 9.89 13.75 -2.08
CA ALA A 481 9.13 13.81 -0.83
C ALA A 481 9.88 14.56 0.27
N PHE A 482 9.20 15.51 0.93
CA PHE A 482 9.65 16.10 2.18
C PHE A 482 9.46 15.11 3.34
N GLY A 483 10.42 15.02 4.26
CA GLY A 483 10.29 14.18 5.45
C GLY A 483 10.88 12.78 5.32
N SER A 484 10.21 11.76 5.84
CA SER A 484 10.81 10.45 6.12
C SER A 484 11.26 9.73 4.86
N GLY A 485 12.47 9.17 4.88
CA GLY A 485 12.91 8.19 3.88
C GLY A 485 12.68 6.74 4.31
N PHE A 486 12.85 5.81 3.38
CA PHE A 486 12.52 4.39 3.57
C PHE A 486 13.73 3.54 3.95
N GLY A 487 13.58 2.73 5.00
CA GLY A 487 14.63 1.82 5.47
C GLY A 487 15.03 0.71 4.48
N LEU A 488 14.24 0.51 3.42
CA LEU A 488 14.41 -0.50 2.38
C LEU A 488 15.41 -0.06 1.29
N THR A 489 15.50 1.24 1.00
CA THR A 489 16.43 1.84 0.02
C THR A 489 17.90 1.86 0.51
N ARG A 490 18.20 1.10 1.58
CA ARG A 490 19.54 0.91 2.15
C ARG A 490 19.80 -0.57 2.40
N THR A 491 20.78 -1.09 1.67
CA THR A 491 21.27 -2.47 1.79
C THR A 491 21.99 -2.75 3.12
N GLN A 492 22.67 -1.74 3.67
CA GLN A 492 23.36 -1.83 4.97
C GLN A 492 22.37 -1.64 6.14
N LYS A 493 22.59 -2.35 7.25
CA LYS A 493 21.84 -2.21 8.50
C LYS A 493 22.80 -1.89 9.67
N PRO A 494 22.49 -0.92 10.56
CA PRO A 494 21.35 0.00 10.49
C PRO A 494 21.45 0.91 9.26
N ALA A 495 20.29 1.29 8.72
CA ALA A 495 20.23 2.17 7.55
C ALA A 495 20.73 3.58 7.92
N ARG A 496 21.74 4.08 7.20
CA ARG A 496 22.39 5.38 7.45
C ARG A 496 22.00 6.43 6.39
N ALA A 497 22.20 7.70 6.74
CA ALA A 497 21.92 8.88 5.90
C ALA A 497 20.47 9.04 5.43
N LEU A 498 19.53 8.23 5.93
CA LEU A 498 18.11 8.42 5.69
C LEU A 498 17.55 9.53 6.58
N ASN A 499 16.64 10.32 6.02
CA ASN A 499 15.90 11.26 6.84
C ASN A 499 14.90 10.51 7.73
N GLN A 500 14.80 10.92 8.98
CA GLN A 500 13.85 10.37 9.95
C GLN A 500 12.92 11.48 10.42
N SER A 501 11.66 11.38 10.03
CA SER A 501 10.62 12.37 10.29
C SER A 501 9.27 11.66 10.55
N PRO A 502 8.32 12.26 11.30
CA PRO A 502 6.95 11.75 11.40
C PRO A 502 6.08 12.15 10.19
N VAL A 503 6.56 13.04 9.33
CA VAL A 503 5.88 13.48 8.10
C VAL A 503 6.50 12.86 6.85
N HIS A 504 5.71 12.78 5.79
CA HIS A 504 6.10 12.46 4.42
C HIS A 504 5.12 13.23 3.52
N LEU A 505 5.61 13.92 2.49
CA LEU A 505 4.80 14.73 1.58
C LEU A 505 5.46 14.84 0.21
N ASP A 506 4.84 14.19 -0.76
CA ASP A 506 5.25 14.11 -2.16
C ASP A 506 4.87 15.37 -2.90
N VAL A 507 5.81 15.86 -3.72
CA VAL A 507 5.58 17.00 -4.60
C VAL A 507 6.17 16.74 -5.99
N MET A 508 5.31 16.86 -6.99
CA MET A 508 5.57 16.49 -8.38
C MET A 508 6.35 17.59 -9.10
N ILE A 509 7.51 17.25 -9.67
CA ILE A 509 8.47 18.18 -10.29
C ILE A 509 8.82 17.83 -11.75
N GLY A 510 8.34 16.69 -12.26
CA GLY A 510 8.62 16.23 -13.61
C GLY A 510 7.71 16.86 -14.68
N SER A 511 8.24 17.01 -15.88
CA SER A 511 7.59 17.58 -17.07
C SER A 511 8.14 16.88 -18.33
N PRO A 512 7.62 17.14 -19.55
CA PRO A 512 8.23 16.65 -20.78
C PRO A 512 9.73 17.04 -20.91
N ASP A 513 10.09 18.24 -20.45
CA ASP A 513 11.46 18.77 -20.42
C ASP A 513 12.29 18.34 -19.19
N PHE A 514 11.81 17.39 -18.38
CA PHE A 514 12.54 16.91 -17.20
C PHE A 514 13.62 15.91 -17.59
N GLU A 515 14.85 16.17 -17.15
CA GLU A 515 15.99 15.28 -17.26
C GLU A 515 16.49 14.84 -15.88
N ALA A 516 16.93 13.58 -15.80
CA ALA A 516 17.64 13.05 -14.64
C ALA A 516 18.98 12.46 -15.09
N THR A 517 20.08 12.93 -14.51
CA THR A 517 21.44 12.40 -14.77
C THR A 517 22.04 11.83 -13.50
N GLY A 518 22.43 10.55 -13.53
CA GLY A 518 23.18 9.92 -12.45
C GLY A 518 24.68 10.20 -12.58
N VAL A 519 25.36 10.44 -11.46
CA VAL A 519 26.83 10.49 -11.40
C VAL A 519 27.32 9.39 -10.46
N ASN A 520 28.28 8.58 -10.91
CA ASN A 520 28.90 7.54 -10.08
C ASN A 520 30.18 8.03 -9.38
N ALA A 521 30.75 7.20 -8.51
CA ALA A 521 31.97 7.50 -7.75
C ALA A 521 33.24 7.76 -8.59
N LYS A 522 33.21 7.54 -9.92
CA LYS A 522 34.29 7.89 -10.87
C LYS A 522 34.04 9.21 -11.60
N GLY A 523 32.96 9.94 -11.26
CA GLY A 523 32.52 11.12 -12.00
C GLY A 523 31.84 10.81 -13.34
N THR A 524 31.62 9.54 -13.69
CA THR A 524 30.92 9.19 -14.94
C THR A 524 29.46 9.62 -14.84
N ARG A 525 29.03 10.46 -15.79
CA ARG A 525 27.64 10.89 -15.96
C ARG A 525 26.89 9.85 -16.78
N VAL A 526 25.70 9.47 -16.33
CA VAL A 526 24.81 8.50 -16.99
C VAL A 526 23.44 9.17 -17.12
N PRO A 527 22.94 9.46 -18.34
CA PRO A 527 21.56 9.91 -18.50
C PRO A 527 20.62 8.80 -18.03
N ILE A 528 19.70 9.14 -17.13
CA ILE A 528 18.69 8.23 -16.57
C ILE A 528 17.37 8.47 -17.32
N ILE A 529 16.88 9.71 -17.26
CA ILE A 529 15.77 10.23 -18.08
C ILE A 529 16.33 11.37 -18.94
N LYS A 530 16.02 11.33 -20.24
CA LYS A 530 16.35 12.38 -21.21
C LYS A 530 15.33 12.40 -22.34
N ASP A 531 14.96 13.59 -22.83
CA ASP A 531 13.89 13.84 -23.80
C ASP A 531 12.60 13.10 -23.38
N GLY A 532 12.22 13.25 -22.10
CA GLY A 532 11.08 12.57 -21.48
C GLY A 532 11.20 11.06 -21.26
N LEU A 533 12.24 10.37 -21.76
CA LEU A 533 12.33 8.90 -21.80
C LEU A 533 13.51 8.32 -21.00
N TRP A 534 13.32 7.11 -20.45
CA TRP A 534 14.41 6.32 -19.85
C TRP A 534 15.50 5.98 -20.87
N ARG A 535 16.76 6.15 -20.47
CA ARG A 535 17.96 5.80 -21.28
C ARG A 535 18.74 4.61 -20.75
N ILE A 536 18.10 3.81 -19.87
CA ILE A 536 18.65 2.64 -19.19
C ILE A 536 17.71 1.44 -19.24
#